data_AF-A0A7S2EEN5-F1
#
_entry.id   AF-A0A7S2EEN5-F1
#
_cell.length_a   1.000
_cell.length_b   1.000
_cell.length_c   1.000
_cell.angle_alpha   90.00
_cell.angle_beta   90.00
_cell.angle_gamma   90.00
#
_symmetry.space_group_name_H-M   'P 1'
#
loop_
_entity.id
_entity.type
_entity.pdbx_description
1 polymer ?
#
loop_
_entity_poly.entity_id
_entity_poly.type
_entity_poly.pdbx_seq_one_letter_code
_entity_poly.pdbx_strand_id
1 'polypeptide(L)'
;MKKKKKATTITKEKVISSLQKLGFQSILQTHPNTWKSFRQQYQKKEFGRPKGFTGRLFTSPAGVPILIGKEGTSSSHADETLRRISQGSDLWFQVYDYNGSRVLLRTSLKRGMKGSKGCMQMAANLAAYFSYSGGGEYDDDDGEGVRVMYTDSKHVAKRGSKVGQMRRNKSLGFMMGYPLDVEDVVCDKKHG
;
A
#
# COMPACT_ATOMS: atom_id res chain seq x y z
N MET A 1 -10.17 36.77 -39.88
CA MET A 1 -11.41 35.95 -39.91
C MET A 1 -11.34 34.89 -38.81
N LYS A 2 -12.16 35.00 -37.75
CA LYS A 2 -12.18 34.02 -36.63
C LYS A 2 -13.31 33.00 -36.87
N LYS A 3 -12.97 31.74 -37.15
CA LYS A 3 -13.96 30.63 -37.25
C LYS A 3 -14.49 30.30 -35.85
N LYS A 4 -15.78 30.56 -35.60
CA LYS A 4 -16.48 30.09 -34.38
C LYS A 4 -16.62 28.56 -34.45
N LYS A 5 -16.03 27.83 -33.49
CA LYS A 5 -16.31 26.39 -33.30
C LYS A 5 -17.73 26.24 -32.76
N LYS A 6 -18.63 25.61 -33.53
CA LYS A 6 -19.97 25.24 -33.05
C LYS A 6 -19.83 24.10 -32.03
N ALA A 7 -20.39 24.28 -30.83
CA ALA A 7 -20.49 23.22 -29.85
C ALA A 7 -21.49 22.17 -30.36
N THR A 8 -21.02 20.95 -30.56
CA THR A 8 -21.85 19.84 -31.02
C THR A 8 -22.69 19.35 -29.84
N THR A 9 -23.99 19.66 -29.83
CA THR A 9 -24.93 19.14 -28.82
C THR A 9 -25.08 17.63 -29.06
N ILE A 10 -24.49 16.82 -28.19
CA ILE A 10 -24.58 15.37 -28.28
C ILE A 10 -25.87 14.93 -27.58
N THR A 11 -26.82 14.42 -28.35
CA THR A 11 -28.07 13.87 -27.82
C THR A 11 -27.86 12.47 -27.25
N LYS A 12 -28.66 12.12 -26.24
CA LYS A 12 -28.58 10.86 -25.49
C LYS A 12 -28.65 9.63 -26.42
N GLU A 13 -29.54 9.65 -27.41
CA GLU A 13 -29.68 8.57 -28.39
C GLU A 13 -28.41 8.36 -29.22
N LYS A 14 -27.71 9.46 -29.57
CA LYS A 14 -26.49 9.42 -30.37
C LYS A 14 -25.34 8.78 -29.59
N VAL A 15 -25.27 9.03 -28.27
CA VAL A 15 -24.33 8.36 -27.36
C VAL A 15 -24.65 6.88 -27.25
N ILE A 16 -25.91 6.53 -27.02
CA ILE A 16 -26.37 5.13 -26.88
C ILE A 16 -26.03 4.33 -28.15
N SER A 17 -26.37 4.86 -29.33
CA SER A 17 -26.06 4.23 -30.61
C SER A 17 -24.54 4.05 -30.82
N SER A 18 -23.73 5.03 -30.42
CA SER A 18 -22.27 4.94 -30.51
C SER A 18 -21.71 3.86 -29.58
N LEU A 19 -22.22 3.76 -28.35
CA LEU A 19 -21.81 2.73 -27.39
C LEU A 19 -22.20 1.32 -27.86
N GLN A 20 -23.38 1.17 -28.50
CA GLN A 20 -23.79 -0.10 -29.08
C GLN A 20 -22.91 -0.52 -30.25
N LYS A 21 -22.52 0.42 -31.13
CA LYS A 21 -21.58 0.16 -32.24
C LYS A 21 -20.19 -0.25 -31.75
N LEU A 22 -19.77 0.25 -30.60
CA LEU A 22 -18.51 -0.09 -29.95
C LEU A 22 -18.57 -1.41 -29.14
N GLY A 23 -19.69 -2.14 -29.18
CA GLY A 23 -19.84 -3.43 -28.51
C GLY A 23 -20.16 -3.34 -27.01
N PHE A 24 -20.48 -2.16 -26.48
CA PHE A 24 -20.86 -1.97 -25.06
C PHE A 24 -22.36 -2.21 -24.81
N GLN A 25 -23.01 -3.06 -25.61
CA GLN A 25 -24.45 -3.32 -25.49
C GLN A 25 -24.82 -3.94 -24.13
N SER A 26 -23.97 -4.80 -23.60
CA SER A 26 -24.13 -5.44 -22.30
C SER A 26 -24.18 -4.42 -21.14
N ILE A 27 -23.39 -3.35 -21.23
CA ILE A 27 -23.36 -2.25 -20.23
C ILE A 27 -24.71 -1.51 -20.21
N LEU A 28 -25.30 -1.27 -21.38
CA LEU A 28 -26.57 -0.55 -21.51
C LEU A 28 -27.77 -1.38 -21.04
N GLN A 29 -27.67 -2.71 -21.10
CA GLN A 29 -28.70 -3.65 -20.67
C GLN A 29 -28.57 -4.07 -19.20
N THR A 30 -27.46 -3.72 -18.54
CA THR A 30 -27.22 -4.08 -17.14
C THR A 30 -28.13 -3.27 -16.21
N HIS A 31 -28.89 -3.96 -15.36
CA HIS A 31 -29.84 -3.33 -14.44
C HIS A 31 -29.14 -2.33 -13.49
N PRO A 32 -29.72 -1.13 -13.20
CA PRO A 32 -29.11 -0.10 -12.35
C PRO A 32 -28.64 -0.57 -10.97
N ASN A 33 -29.35 -1.52 -10.36
CA ASN A 33 -28.94 -2.08 -9.07
C ASN A 33 -27.66 -2.92 -9.16
N THR A 34 -27.38 -3.55 -10.31
CA THR A 34 -26.14 -4.29 -10.54
C THR A 34 -24.93 -3.35 -10.56
N TRP A 35 -25.09 -2.11 -11.02
CA TRP A 35 -24.06 -1.06 -10.95
C TRP A 35 -23.76 -0.62 -9.52
N LYS A 36 -24.74 -0.60 -8.62
CA LYS A 36 -24.51 -0.38 -7.17
C LYS A 36 -23.69 -1.53 -6.58
N SER A 37 -24.03 -2.77 -6.92
CA SER A 37 -23.29 -3.97 -6.46
C SER A 37 -21.86 -3.99 -6.98
N PHE A 38 -21.64 -3.68 -8.26
CA PHE A 38 -20.31 -3.54 -8.82
C PHE A 38 -19.55 -2.41 -8.13
N ARG A 39 -20.16 -1.23 -7.95
CA ARG A 39 -19.52 -0.12 -7.25
C ARG A 39 -19.13 -0.51 -5.81
N GLN A 40 -19.95 -1.23 -5.07
CA GLN A 40 -19.60 -1.75 -3.74
C GLN A 40 -18.50 -2.83 -3.78
N GLN A 41 -18.52 -3.71 -4.78
CA GLN A 41 -17.52 -4.76 -4.96
C GLN A 41 -16.15 -4.21 -5.39
N TYR A 42 -16.15 -3.16 -6.23
CA TYR A 42 -14.95 -2.40 -6.60
C TYR A 42 -14.48 -1.48 -5.47
N GLN A 43 -15.39 -0.93 -4.66
CA GLN A 43 -15.04 -0.19 -3.43
C GLN A 43 -14.42 -1.11 -2.37
N LYS A 44 -14.83 -2.39 -2.30
CA LYS A 44 -14.17 -3.41 -1.46
C LYS A 44 -12.78 -3.83 -1.98
N LYS A 45 -12.43 -3.52 -3.24
CA LYS A 45 -11.05 -3.67 -3.74
C LYS A 45 -10.24 -2.45 -3.31
N GLU A 46 -9.66 -2.53 -2.13
CA GLU A 46 -8.67 -1.56 -1.66
C GLU A 46 -7.54 -1.43 -2.72
N PHE A 47 -7.28 -0.19 -3.18
CA PHE A 47 -6.27 0.07 -4.20
C PHE A 47 -4.90 -0.49 -3.78
N GLY A 48 -4.29 -1.30 -4.66
CA GLY A 48 -2.98 -1.90 -4.43
C GLY A 48 -2.95 -3.19 -3.60
N ARG A 49 -4.10 -3.66 -3.08
CA ARG A 49 -4.19 -4.98 -2.44
C ARG A 49 -4.04 -6.10 -3.47
N PRO A 50 -3.00 -6.94 -3.38
CA PRO A 50 -2.88 -8.11 -4.26
C PRO A 50 -3.90 -9.19 -3.92
N LYS A 51 -4.28 -10.00 -4.92
CA LYS A 51 -5.14 -11.17 -4.72
C LYS A 51 -4.46 -12.18 -3.79
N GLY A 52 -5.16 -12.62 -2.75
CA GLY A 52 -4.63 -13.58 -1.77
C GLY A 52 -3.70 -12.98 -0.70
N PHE A 53 -3.52 -11.65 -0.66
CA PHE A 53 -2.78 -11.01 0.41
C PHE A 53 -3.60 -10.92 1.70
N THR A 54 -3.12 -11.60 2.73
CA THR A 54 -3.77 -11.72 4.05
C THR A 54 -3.24 -10.72 5.07
N GLY A 55 -2.16 -10.00 4.77
CA GLY A 55 -1.64 -8.94 5.63
C GLY A 55 -2.51 -7.68 5.65
N ARG A 56 -2.05 -6.66 6.38
CA ARG A 56 -2.76 -5.39 6.49
C ARG A 56 -2.42 -4.46 5.34
N LEU A 57 -3.38 -3.63 4.94
CA LEU A 57 -3.20 -2.59 3.93
C LEU A 57 -3.61 -1.23 4.49
N PHE A 58 -2.71 -0.28 4.36
CA PHE A 58 -2.91 1.13 4.69
C PHE A 58 -2.70 1.99 3.45
N THR A 59 -3.29 3.18 3.48
CA THR A 59 -3.13 4.18 2.43
C THR A 59 -2.26 5.30 2.96
N SER A 60 -1.12 5.55 2.32
CA SER A 60 -0.25 6.68 2.68
C SER A 60 -0.90 8.04 2.38
N PRO A 61 -0.37 9.17 2.89
CA PRO A 61 -0.94 10.50 2.64
C PRO A 61 -1.03 10.87 1.15
N ALA A 62 -0.11 10.34 0.33
CA ALA A 62 -0.14 10.53 -1.12
C ALA A 62 -0.99 9.48 -1.86
N GLY A 63 -1.80 8.68 -1.18
CA GLY A 63 -2.63 7.62 -1.77
C GLY A 63 -1.85 6.39 -2.24
N VAL A 64 -0.58 6.23 -1.85
CA VAL A 64 0.24 5.06 -2.18
C VAL A 64 -0.04 3.93 -1.18
N PRO A 65 -0.30 2.69 -1.64
CA PRO A 65 -0.56 1.55 -0.77
C PRO A 65 0.67 1.17 0.08
N ILE A 66 0.44 0.93 1.37
CA ILE A 66 1.41 0.39 2.33
C ILE A 66 0.91 -0.98 2.79
N LEU A 67 1.64 -2.03 2.44
CA LEU A 67 1.31 -3.41 2.82
C LEU A 67 2.15 -3.84 4.01
N ILE A 68 1.54 -4.49 4.99
CA ILE A 68 2.20 -4.97 6.19
C ILE A 68 2.07 -6.48 6.25
N GLY A 69 3.20 -7.14 6.45
CA GLY A 69 3.26 -8.59 6.56
C GLY A 69 2.51 -9.09 7.79
N LYS A 70 2.26 -10.38 7.83
CA LYS A 70 1.52 -10.98 8.94
C LYS A 70 2.22 -10.74 10.29
N GLU A 71 1.45 -10.27 11.28
CA GLU A 71 1.86 -10.12 12.68
C GLU A 71 1.99 -11.48 13.40
N GLY A 72 2.80 -11.51 14.46
CA GLY A 72 2.59 -12.46 15.55
C GLY A 72 3.14 -13.87 15.39
N THR A 73 4.02 -14.13 14.42
CA THR A 73 4.83 -15.35 14.44
C THR A 73 6.30 -15.00 14.39
N SER A 74 7.12 -15.77 15.11
CA SER A 74 8.58 -15.88 15.01
C SER A 74 9.07 -16.17 13.56
N SER A 75 8.16 -16.23 12.61
CA SER A 75 8.30 -16.39 11.16
C SER A 75 7.81 -15.16 10.36
N SER A 76 7.91 -13.92 10.87
CA SER A 76 7.64 -12.70 10.07
C SER A 76 8.50 -12.62 8.79
N HIS A 77 9.64 -13.32 8.75
CA HIS A 77 10.47 -13.56 7.56
C HIS A 77 9.80 -14.44 6.49
N ALA A 78 8.86 -15.29 6.88
CA ALA A 78 8.22 -16.30 6.04
C ALA A 78 7.07 -15.77 5.19
N ASP A 79 6.71 -14.47 5.29
CA ASP A 79 5.73 -13.88 4.38
C ASP A 79 6.31 -13.82 2.95
N GLU A 80 6.03 -14.89 2.21
CA GLU A 80 6.36 -15.00 0.80
C GLU A 80 5.53 -14.04 -0.05
N THR A 81 4.32 -13.72 0.40
CA THR A 81 3.37 -12.94 -0.36
C THR A 81 3.92 -11.53 -0.59
N LEU A 82 4.39 -10.86 0.46
CA LEU A 82 4.99 -9.52 0.37
C LEU A 82 6.16 -9.46 -0.63
N ARG A 83 7.04 -10.46 -0.62
CA ARG A 83 8.17 -10.52 -1.55
C ARG A 83 7.73 -10.78 -2.99
N ARG A 84 6.78 -11.71 -3.16
CA ARG A 84 6.28 -12.10 -4.49
C ARG A 84 5.57 -10.95 -5.19
N ILE A 85 4.82 -10.14 -4.44
CA ILE A 85 4.06 -9.01 -4.98
C ILE A 85 4.92 -7.75 -5.19
N SER A 86 6.02 -7.63 -4.44
CA SER A 86 6.90 -6.46 -4.52
C SER A 86 7.51 -6.31 -5.90
N GLN A 87 7.50 -5.07 -6.40
CA GLN A 87 8.24 -4.67 -7.59
C GLN A 87 9.57 -4.07 -7.17
N GLY A 88 10.63 -4.28 -7.95
CA GLY A 88 12.00 -3.99 -7.52
C GLY A 88 12.28 -2.54 -7.08
N SER A 89 11.42 -1.59 -7.46
CA SER A 89 11.48 -0.17 -7.05
C SER A 89 10.63 0.19 -5.83
N ASP A 90 9.77 -0.72 -5.35
CA ASP A 90 9.01 -0.58 -4.11
C ASP A 90 9.96 -0.47 -2.92
N LEU A 91 9.57 0.33 -1.93
CA LEU A 91 10.38 0.50 -0.72
C LEU A 91 9.98 -0.52 0.34
N TRP A 92 10.98 -1.25 0.82
CA TRP A 92 10.86 -2.25 1.86
C TRP A 92 11.40 -1.70 3.18
N PHE A 93 10.64 -1.85 4.25
CA PHE A 93 10.96 -1.36 5.59
C PHE A 93 11.01 -2.52 6.58
N GLN A 94 11.94 -2.41 7.53
CA GLN A 94 12.16 -3.39 8.58
C GLN A 94 12.85 -2.72 9.78
N VAL A 95 12.41 -3.02 11.00
CA VAL A 95 13.08 -2.56 12.22
C VAL A 95 14.51 -3.11 12.32
N TYR A 96 15.42 -2.31 12.87
CA TYR A 96 16.86 -2.58 12.92
C TYR A 96 17.26 -3.89 13.61
N ASP A 97 16.50 -4.27 14.63
CA ASP A 97 16.68 -5.46 15.46
C ASP A 97 16.04 -6.72 14.84
N TYR A 98 15.35 -6.57 13.69
CA TYR A 98 14.62 -7.59 12.95
C TYR A 98 13.29 -8.07 13.59
N ASN A 99 12.93 -7.57 14.77
CA ASN A 99 11.78 -8.05 15.56
C ASN A 99 10.49 -7.29 15.24
N GLY A 100 9.91 -7.57 14.08
CA GLY A 100 8.61 -6.98 13.73
C GLY A 100 8.09 -7.42 12.39
N SER A 101 6.95 -6.86 12.00
CA SER A 101 6.39 -7.04 10.65
C SER A 101 7.26 -6.32 9.61
N ARG A 102 7.30 -6.87 8.38
CA ARG A 102 7.87 -6.13 7.24
C ARG A 102 6.81 -5.26 6.63
N VAL A 103 7.23 -4.08 6.16
CA VAL A 103 6.33 -3.12 5.53
C VAL A 103 6.82 -2.83 4.12
N LEU A 104 5.90 -2.82 3.16
CA LEU A 104 6.16 -2.55 1.75
C LEU A 104 5.33 -1.36 1.30
N LEU A 105 6.00 -0.24 1.05
CA LEU A 105 5.41 0.92 0.40
C LEU A 105 5.48 0.71 -1.11
N ARG A 106 4.33 0.60 -1.75
CA ARG A 106 4.19 0.26 -3.18
C ARG A 106 4.45 1.45 -4.11
N THR A 107 5.62 2.06 -4.01
CA THR A 107 6.03 3.23 -4.82
C THR A 107 5.99 2.93 -6.33
N SER A 108 6.06 1.67 -6.76
CA SER A 108 5.93 1.29 -8.16
C SER A 108 4.52 1.55 -8.73
N LEU A 109 3.49 1.62 -7.89
CA LEU A 109 2.10 1.83 -8.33
C LEU A 109 1.78 3.29 -8.65
N LYS A 110 2.62 4.24 -8.22
CA LYS A 110 2.41 5.67 -8.46
C LYS A 110 3.73 6.36 -8.75
N ARG A 111 3.84 6.94 -9.94
CA ARG A 111 5.07 7.58 -10.43
C ARG A 111 5.50 8.73 -9.52
N GLY A 112 6.81 8.88 -9.32
CA GLY A 112 7.41 9.98 -8.55
C GLY A 112 7.29 9.85 -7.03
N MET A 113 6.86 8.71 -6.51
CA MET A 113 6.68 8.52 -5.05
C MET A 113 7.93 8.02 -4.33
N LYS A 114 8.97 7.62 -5.08
CA LYS A 114 10.27 7.26 -4.51
C LYS A 114 10.90 8.52 -3.89
N GLY A 115 11.08 8.52 -2.56
CA GLY A 115 11.58 9.68 -1.81
C GLY A 115 10.50 10.59 -1.21
N SER A 116 9.21 10.23 -1.31
CA SER A 116 8.15 10.97 -0.60
C SER A 116 8.32 10.81 0.91
N LYS A 117 8.85 11.85 1.58
CA LYS A 117 9.16 11.83 3.01
C LYS A 117 7.95 11.44 3.86
N GLY A 118 6.77 12.02 3.61
CA GLY A 118 5.56 11.71 4.37
C GLY A 118 5.09 10.26 4.20
N CYS A 119 5.16 9.71 2.98
CA CYS A 119 4.81 8.30 2.75
C CYS A 119 5.82 7.35 3.40
N MET A 120 7.11 7.67 3.32
CA MET A 120 8.18 6.87 3.94
C MET A 120 8.10 6.91 5.46
N GLN A 121 7.82 8.09 6.03
CA GLN A 121 7.65 8.26 7.48
C GLN A 121 6.47 7.45 8.00
N MET A 122 5.30 7.53 7.34
CA MET A 122 4.16 6.70 7.73
C MET A 122 4.48 5.20 7.64
N ALA A 123 5.21 4.76 6.61
CA ALA A 123 5.63 3.35 6.50
C ALA A 123 6.61 2.94 7.61
N ALA A 124 7.51 3.84 8.03
CA ALA A 124 8.41 3.63 9.16
C ALA A 124 7.65 3.56 10.50
N ASN A 125 6.71 4.49 10.71
CA ASN A 125 5.84 4.50 11.90
C ASN A 125 5.03 3.21 12.01
N LEU A 126 4.47 2.72 10.89
CA LEU A 126 3.77 1.43 10.85
C LEU A 126 4.72 0.26 11.12
N ALA A 127 5.94 0.27 10.58
CA ALA A 127 6.93 -0.78 10.88
C ALA A 127 7.31 -0.81 12.36
N ALA A 128 7.40 0.36 13.00
CA ALA A 128 7.61 0.51 14.44
C ALA A 128 6.41 0.01 15.25
N TYR A 129 5.19 0.45 14.91
CA TYR A 129 3.95 0.02 15.57
C TYR A 129 3.76 -1.50 15.55
N PHE A 130 4.03 -2.14 14.40
CA PHE A 130 3.90 -3.59 14.25
C PHE A 130 5.20 -4.36 14.56
N SER A 131 6.09 -3.78 15.37
CA SER A 131 7.24 -4.47 15.95
C SER A 131 6.95 -4.98 17.36
N TYR A 132 7.78 -5.90 17.87
CA TYR A 132 7.53 -6.55 19.17
C TYR A 132 7.56 -5.55 20.34
N SER A 133 8.24 -4.41 20.18
CA SER A 133 8.21 -3.25 21.09
C SER A 133 6.94 -2.40 21.01
N GLY A 134 6.00 -2.70 20.10
CA GLY A 134 4.71 -2.00 19.99
C GLY A 134 3.63 -2.47 20.96
N GLY A 135 3.89 -3.52 21.76
CA GLY A 135 2.95 -4.06 22.74
C GLY A 135 3.42 -4.01 24.19
N GLY A 136 4.65 -3.56 24.46
CA GLY A 136 5.22 -3.49 25.80
C GLY A 136 6.11 -2.27 25.92
N GLU A 137 5.71 -1.35 26.80
CA GLU A 137 6.52 -0.31 27.43
C GLU A 137 7.54 0.35 26.48
N TYR A 138 7.07 1.35 25.73
CA TYR A 138 7.98 2.43 25.36
C TYR A 138 8.39 3.08 26.68
N ASP A 139 9.64 2.92 27.10
CA ASP A 139 10.19 3.76 28.15
C ASP A 139 10.02 5.21 27.66
N ASP A 140 9.02 5.90 28.20
CA ASP A 140 8.56 7.24 27.83
C ASP A 140 9.61 8.34 28.08
N ASP A 141 10.84 7.99 28.43
CA ASP A 141 11.80 8.92 29.05
C ASP A 141 12.60 9.76 28.04
N ASP A 142 12.71 9.36 26.75
CA ASP A 142 13.60 10.05 25.80
C ASP A 142 13.01 10.47 24.43
N GLY A 143 11.76 10.10 24.10
CA GLY A 143 11.19 10.38 22.76
C GLY A 143 11.97 9.72 21.61
N GLU A 144 12.79 8.70 21.91
CA GLU A 144 13.67 8.04 20.98
C GLU A 144 12.86 7.03 20.14
N GLY A 145 12.42 7.44 18.94
CA GLY A 145 11.66 6.57 18.04
C GLY A 145 12.37 5.24 17.71
N VAL A 146 11.65 4.30 17.10
CA VAL A 146 12.22 2.99 16.74
C VAL A 146 13.05 3.12 15.46
N ARG A 147 14.30 2.65 15.45
CA ARG A 147 15.13 2.67 14.23
C ARG A 147 14.62 1.69 13.17
N VAL A 148 14.16 2.22 12.04
CA VAL A 148 13.65 1.45 10.89
C VAL A 148 14.59 1.59 9.70
N MET A 149 15.10 0.47 9.22
CA MET A 149 15.84 0.38 7.95
C MET A 149 14.89 0.44 6.77
N TYR A 150 15.38 0.94 5.63
CA TYR A 150 14.67 0.83 4.36
C TYR A 150 15.58 0.57 3.16
N THR A 151 15.06 -0.10 2.14
CA THR A 151 15.76 -0.33 0.87
C THR A 151 14.79 -0.51 -0.29
N ASP A 152 15.30 -0.55 -1.51
CA ASP A 152 14.54 -1.03 -2.68
C ASP A 152 14.31 -2.55 -2.53
N SER A 153 13.07 -3.02 -2.74
CA SER A 153 12.67 -4.43 -2.56
C SER A 153 13.52 -5.44 -3.35
N LYS A 154 14.14 -5.01 -4.47
CA LYS A 154 15.08 -5.83 -5.25
C LYS A 154 16.31 -6.28 -4.45
N HIS A 155 16.68 -5.57 -3.38
CA HIS A 155 17.81 -5.91 -2.52
C HIS A 155 17.45 -6.87 -1.38
N VAL A 156 16.17 -7.19 -1.22
CA VAL A 156 15.69 -8.15 -0.21
C VAL A 156 15.88 -9.56 -0.72
N ALA A 157 16.39 -10.45 0.13
CA ALA A 157 16.66 -11.83 -0.24
C ALA A 157 15.37 -12.56 -0.65
N LYS A 158 15.34 -13.05 -1.89
CA LYS A 158 14.20 -13.80 -2.45
C LYS A 158 14.26 -15.31 -2.18
N ARG A 159 15.45 -15.86 -1.93
CA ARG A 159 15.70 -17.30 -1.73
C ARG A 159 16.78 -17.52 -0.65
N GLY A 160 16.85 -18.73 -0.12
CA GLY A 160 17.85 -19.16 0.87
C GLY A 160 17.42 -18.97 2.33
N SER A 161 18.34 -19.22 3.25
CA SER A 161 18.07 -19.24 4.71
C SER A 161 17.70 -17.88 5.31
N LYS A 162 18.06 -16.78 4.65
CA LYS A 162 17.73 -15.39 5.06
C LYS A 162 16.62 -14.77 4.23
N VAL A 163 15.77 -15.60 3.63
CA VAL A 163 14.68 -15.14 2.77
C VAL A 163 13.76 -14.17 3.52
N GLY A 164 13.33 -13.08 2.87
CA GLY A 164 12.47 -12.07 3.52
C GLY A 164 13.16 -11.15 4.52
N GLN A 165 14.48 -11.26 4.67
CA GLN A 165 15.29 -10.36 5.48
C GLN A 165 16.01 -9.34 4.60
N MET A 166 15.95 -8.06 4.97
CA MET A 166 16.85 -7.04 4.45
C MET A 166 18.18 -7.10 5.20
N ARG A 167 19.32 -7.20 4.50
CA ARG A 167 20.64 -7.14 5.14
C ARG A 167 21.00 -5.68 5.47
N ARG A 168 21.61 -5.43 6.64
CA ARG A 168 22.01 -4.06 7.06
C ARG A 168 22.85 -3.33 6.00
N ASN A 169 23.81 -4.01 5.40
CA ASN A 169 24.68 -3.44 4.35
C ASN A 169 23.97 -3.18 3.00
N LYS A 170 22.72 -3.61 2.85
CA LYS A 170 21.86 -3.30 1.71
C LYS A 170 20.80 -2.26 2.04
N SER A 171 20.77 -1.76 3.27
CA SER A 171 19.93 -0.62 3.63
C SER A 171 20.40 0.63 2.89
N LEU A 172 19.45 1.42 2.41
CA LEU A 172 19.72 2.74 1.84
C LEU A 172 19.84 3.82 2.94
N GLY A 173 19.37 3.52 4.15
CA GLY A 173 19.39 4.42 5.29
C GLY A 173 18.52 3.91 6.43
N PHE A 174 18.32 4.76 7.43
CA PHE A 174 17.43 4.50 8.56
C PHE A 174 16.53 5.71 8.75
N MET A 175 15.34 5.46 9.29
CA MET A 175 14.39 6.46 9.74
C MET A 175 13.96 6.12 11.16
N MET A 176 13.70 7.13 11.98
CA MET A 176 13.04 6.93 13.26
C MET A 176 11.55 6.76 12.99
N GLY A 177 10.98 5.63 13.41
CA GLY A 177 9.55 5.37 13.35
C GLY A 177 8.90 5.69 14.69
N TYR A 178 7.78 6.40 14.65
CA TYR A 178 7.00 6.82 15.80
C TYR A 178 5.64 6.10 15.79
N PRO A 179 5.46 5.05 16.59
CA PRO A 179 4.24 4.24 16.65
C PRO A 179 2.97 5.02 16.95
N LEU A 180 3.05 5.99 17.87
CA LEU A 180 1.91 6.79 18.32
C LEU A 180 1.30 7.61 17.16
N ASP A 181 2.12 8.09 16.22
CA ASP A 181 1.66 8.85 15.05
C ASP A 181 0.73 8.07 14.10
N VAL A 182 0.65 6.74 14.23
CA VAL A 182 -0.20 5.89 13.39
C VAL A 182 -1.24 5.11 14.21
N GLU A 183 -1.32 5.35 15.52
CA GLU A 183 -2.22 4.61 16.40
C GLU A 183 -3.69 4.79 15.99
N ASP A 184 -4.13 6.04 15.78
CA ASP A 184 -5.48 6.37 15.34
C ASP A 184 -5.85 5.63 14.04
N VAL A 185 -4.92 5.64 13.07
CA VAL A 185 -5.10 5.00 11.76
C VAL A 185 -5.24 3.49 11.89
N VAL A 186 -4.51 2.87 12.83
CA VAL A 186 -4.58 1.43 13.08
C VAL A 186 -5.84 1.06 13.86
N CYS A 187 -6.25 1.86 14.84
CA CYS A 187 -7.44 1.64 15.66
C CYS A 187 -8.74 1.76 14.85
N ASP A 188 -8.84 2.71 13.93
CA ASP A 188 -9.96 2.83 12.98
C ASP A 188 -10.13 1.56 12.13
N LYS A 189 -9.00 0.93 11.75
CA LYS A 189 -8.97 -0.30 10.94
C LYS A 189 -9.20 -1.59 11.73
N LYS A 190 -9.27 -1.55 13.08
CA LYS A 190 -9.62 -2.73 13.90
C LYS A 190 -11.14 -2.98 13.97
N HIS A 191 -11.97 -1.98 13.61
CA HIS A 191 -13.42 -1.99 13.80
C HIS A 191 -14.25 -2.16 12.50
N GLY A 192 -13.62 -2.46 11.36
CA GLY A 192 -14.30 -2.65 10.07
C GLY A 192 -13.89 -3.94 9.36
#